data_AF-A0A1J5SKM4-F1
#
_entry.id   AF-A0A1J5SKM4-F1
#
_cell.length_a   1.000
_cell.length_b   1.000
_cell.length_c   1.000
_cell.angle_alpha   90.00
_cell.angle_beta   90.00
_cell.angle_gamma   90.00
#
_symmetry.space_group_name_H-M   'P 1'
#
loop_
_entity.id
_entity.type
_entity.pdbx_description
1 polymer ?
#
loop_
_entity_poly.entity_id
_entity_poly.type
_entity_poly.pdbx_seq_one_letter_code
_entity_poly.pdbx_strand_id
1 'polypeptide(L)'
;MQFENGNLILDDAERSLLSAVSMKEIKVEYPAAYFVGSLVEMKAEAELYIRQIGLKQDQDRRDVLRIEIILLLIETLDCLAQKGYEAAEVAGNPIRWQ
;
A
#
# COMPACT_ATOMS: atom_id res chain seq x y z
N MET A 1 4.91 -28.64 -15.59
CA MET A 1 5.09 -27.87 -16.83
C MET A 1 5.62 -28.77 -17.93
N GLN A 2 4.86 -28.95 -19.00
CA GLN A 2 5.24 -29.74 -20.18
C GLN A 2 5.15 -28.88 -21.44
N PHE A 3 5.96 -29.22 -22.45
CA PHE A 3 5.96 -28.51 -23.73
C PHE A 3 5.47 -29.48 -24.81
N GLU A 4 4.29 -29.20 -25.37
CA GLU A 4 3.68 -30.03 -26.42
C GLU A 4 3.23 -29.15 -27.58
N ASN A 5 3.63 -29.53 -28.80
CA ASN A 5 3.22 -28.89 -30.05
C ASN A 5 3.43 -27.35 -30.08
N GLY A 6 4.51 -26.86 -29.47
CA GLY A 6 4.81 -25.42 -29.42
C GLY A 6 4.09 -24.66 -28.29
N ASN A 7 3.28 -25.35 -27.48
CA ASN A 7 2.53 -24.76 -26.38
C ASN A 7 3.08 -25.20 -25.02
N LEU A 8 3.12 -24.25 -24.09
CA LEU A 8 3.38 -24.51 -22.68
C LEU A 8 2.10 -25.06 -22.05
N ILE A 9 2.08 -26.34 -21.70
CA ILE A 9 0.97 -26.95 -20.98
C ILE A 9 1.28 -26.89 -19.48
N LEU A 10 0.50 -26.05 -18.81
CA LEU A 10 0.53 -25.85 -17.38
C LEU A 10 -0.55 -26.72 -16.74
N ASP A 11 -0.21 -27.38 -15.65
CA ASP A 11 -1.20 -28.02 -14.78
C ASP A 11 -2.00 -26.98 -13.98
N ASP A 12 -3.05 -27.42 -13.30
CA ASP A 12 -3.96 -26.50 -12.61
C ASP A 12 -3.25 -25.72 -11.49
N ALA A 13 -2.29 -26.33 -10.79
CA ALA A 13 -1.52 -25.66 -9.74
C ALA A 13 -0.60 -24.57 -10.32
N GLU A 14 0.05 -24.88 -11.45
CA GLU A 14 0.91 -23.94 -12.18
C GLU A 14 0.10 -22.79 -12.79
N ARG A 15 -1.11 -23.05 -13.28
CA ARG A 15 -2.04 -21.99 -13.76
C ARG A 15 -2.51 -21.09 -12.63
N SER A 16 -2.85 -21.65 -11.47
CA SER A 16 -3.21 -20.87 -10.29
C SER A 16 -2.05 -19.99 -9.82
N LEU A 17 -0.82 -20.52 -9.82
CA LEU A 17 0.39 -19.75 -9.51
C LEU A 17 0.63 -18.62 -10.52
N LEU A 18 0.51 -18.89 -11.82
CA LEU A 18 0.64 -17.87 -12.87
C LEU A 18 -0.45 -16.81 -12.80
N SER A 19 -1.68 -17.19 -12.46
CA SER A 19 -2.77 -16.24 -12.20
C SER A 19 -2.45 -15.35 -11.00
N ALA A 20 -1.99 -15.92 -9.89
CA ALA A 20 -1.60 -15.17 -8.69
C ALA A 20 -0.42 -14.22 -8.95
N VAL A 21 0.58 -14.67 -9.71
CA VAL A 21 1.72 -13.83 -10.15
C VAL A 21 1.26 -12.74 -11.11
N SER A 22 0.41 -13.07 -12.09
CA SER A 22 -0.12 -12.12 -13.08
C SER A 22 -1.07 -11.09 -12.48
N MET A 23 -1.76 -11.43 -11.39
CA MET A 23 -2.70 -10.54 -10.71
C MET A 23 -2.08 -9.75 -9.55
N LYS A 24 -0.77 -9.94 -9.27
CA LYS A 24 -0.12 -9.41 -8.06
C LYS A 24 -0.96 -9.74 -6.81
N GLU A 25 -1.50 -10.96 -6.75
CA GLU A 25 -2.35 -11.37 -5.62
C GLU A 25 -1.50 -11.39 -4.35
N ILE A 26 -1.82 -10.46 -3.46
CA ILE A 26 -1.19 -10.32 -2.15
C ILE A 26 -1.35 -11.64 -1.42
N LYS A 27 -0.26 -12.26 -0.97
CA LYS A 27 -0.35 -13.12 0.19
C LYS A 27 -0.74 -12.23 1.35
N VAL A 28 -2.04 -12.20 1.69
CA VAL A 28 -2.63 -11.34 2.73
C VAL A 28 -1.87 -11.48 4.05
N GLU A 29 -1.24 -12.63 4.27
CA GLU A 29 -0.40 -12.97 5.43
C GLU A 29 1.02 -12.37 5.41
N TYR A 30 1.43 -11.65 4.35
CA TYR A 30 2.78 -11.11 4.25
C TYR A 30 2.95 -9.85 5.11
N PRO A 31 3.94 -9.78 6.04
CA PRO A 31 4.08 -8.66 6.98
C PRO A 31 4.15 -7.28 6.33
N ALA A 32 4.75 -7.16 5.15
CA ALA A 32 4.82 -5.89 4.44
C ALA A 32 3.46 -5.42 3.91
N ALA A 33 2.51 -6.32 3.62
CA ALA A 33 1.15 -5.95 3.23
C ALA A 33 0.39 -5.34 4.42
N TYR A 34 0.52 -5.94 5.61
CA TYR A 34 -0.04 -5.36 6.84
C TYR A 34 0.58 -4.01 7.19
N PHE A 35 1.90 -3.89 7.06
CA PHE A 35 2.60 -2.63 7.31
C PHE A 35 2.11 -1.53 6.38
N VAL A 36 2.07 -1.77 5.06
CA VAL A 36 1.56 -0.79 4.08
C VAL A 36 0.10 -0.44 4.35
N GLY A 37 -0.74 -1.43 4.66
CA GLY A 37 -2.15 -1.19 5.04
C GLY A 37 -2.28 -0.28 6.27
N SER A 38 -1.46 -0.52 7.30
CA SER A 38 -1.45 0.31 8.51
C SER A 38 -1.05 1.76 8.22
N LEU A 39 -0.10 1.99 7.30
CA LEU A 39 0.29 3.34 6.89
C LEU A 39 -0.84 4.07 6.16
N VAL A 40 -1.59 3.36 5.32
CA VAL A 40 -2.76 3.91 4.62
C VAL A 40 -3.86 4.29 5.61
N GLU A 41 -4.13 3.46 6.61
CA GLU A 41 -5.09 3.76 7.67
C GLU A 41 -4.67 4.99 8.49
N MET A 42 -3.40 5.05 8.91
CA MET A 42 -2.85 6.21 9.62
C MET A 42 -2.95 7.50 8.80
N LYS A 43 -2.72 7.42 7.48
CA LYS A 43 -2.88 8.56 6.57
C LYS A 43 -4.34 9.03 6.53
N ALA A 44 -5.29 8.10 6.40
CA ALA A 44 -6.72 8.44 6.40
C ALA A 44 -7.16 9.12 7.72
N GLU A 45 -6.64 8.66 8.86
CA GLU A 45 -6.88 9.28 10.16
C GLU A 45 -6.27 10.70 10.24
N ALA A 46 -5.05 10.87 9.74
CA ALA A 46 -4.36 12.16 9.68
C ALA A 46 -5.13 13.18 8.80
N GLU A 47 -5.58 12.75 7.62
CA GLU A 47 -6.40 13.56 6.72
C GLU A 47 -7.74 13.97 7.36
N LEU A 48 -8.39 13.03 8.06
CA LEU A 48 -9.62 13.32 8.79
C LEU A 48 -9.39 14.36 9.87
N TYR A 49 -8.28 14.27 10.60
CA TYR A 49 -7.94 15.24 11.64
C TYR A 49 -7.66 16.64 11.07
N ILE A 50 -6.97 16.75 9.93
CA ILE A 50 -6.82 18.04 9.21
C ILE A 50 -8.19 18.63 8.87
N ARG A 51 -9.12 17.83 8.34
CA ARG A 51 -10.48 18.29 8.02
C ARG A 51 -11.20 18.81 9.27
N GLN A 52 -11.06 18.12 10.40
CA GLN A 52 -11.68 18.55 11.67
C GLN A 52 -11.14 19.89 12.17
N ILE A 53 -9.84 20.14 12.05
CA ILE A 53 -9.25 21.47 12.36
C ILE A 53 -9.72 22.51 11.33
N GLY A 54 -9.79 22.12 10.05
CA GLY A 54 -10.29 22.93 8.93
C GLY A 54 -11.68 23.51 9.14
N LEU A 55 -12.54 22.80 9.86
CA LEU A 55 -13.95 23.17 10.09
C LEU A 55 -14.15 24.13 11.28
N LYS A 56 -13.12 24.43 12.05
CA LYS A 56 -13.22 25.39 13.16
C LYS A 56 -13.38 26.81 12.63
N GLN A 57 -14.36 27.56 13.17
CA GLN A 57 -14.63 28.95 12.75
C GLN A 57 -13.50 29.93 13.11
N ASP A 58 -12.81 29.70 14.23
CA ASP A 58 -11.68 30.53 14.69
C ASP A 58 -10.39 29.71 14.71
N GLN A 59 -9.72 29.61 13.56
CA GLN A 59 -8.41 28.97 13.48
C GLN A 59 -7.33 29.88 14.06
N ASP A 60 -6.59 29.37 15.05
CA ASP A 60 -5.42 30.05 15.59
C ASP A 60 -4.13 29.62 14.86
N ARG A 61 -3.03 30.34 15.13
CA ARG A 61 -1.71 30.00 14.56
C ARG A 61 -1.25 28.59 14.93
N ARG A 62 -1.69 28.04 16.06
CA ARG A 62 -1.31 26.68 16.49
C ARG A 62 -2.04 25.63 15.65
N ASP A 63 -3.28 25.89 15.27
CA ASP A 63 -4.06 25.04 14.37
C ASP A 63 -3.44 24.99 12.98
N VAL A 64 -2.94 26.11 12.45
CA VAL A 64 -2.17 26.12 11.19
C VAL A 64 -0.90 25.27 11.31
N LEU A 65 -0.11 25.47 12.37
CA LEU A 65 1.12 24.70 12.59
C LEU A 65 0.83 23.19 12.76
N ARG A 66 -0.27 22.82 13.42
CA ARG A 66 -0.70 21.42 13.54
C ARG A 66 -1.00 20.82 12.18
N ILE A 67 -1.72 21.54 11.32
CA ILE A 67 -1.99 21.08 9.95
C ILE A 67 -0.67 20.87 9.18
N GLU A 68 0.26 21.82 9.25
CA GLU A 68 1.57 21.70 8.57
C GLU A 68 2.36 20.47 9.04
N ILE A 69 2.42 20.23 10.35
CA ILE A 69 3.09 19.03 10.90
C ILE A 69 2.42 17.75 10.42
N ILE A 70 1.09 17.71 10.35
CA ILE A 70 0.36 16.53 9.92
C ILE A 70 0.51 16.30 8.41
N LEU A 71 0.61 17.35 7.60
CA LEU A 71 0.94 17.21 6.18
C LEU A 71 2.32 16.56 5.98
N LEU A 72 3.33 16.96 6.77
CA LEU A 72 4.64 16.31 6.76
C LEU A 72 4.56 14.83 7.19
N LEU A 73 3.71 14.50 8.17
CA LEU A 73 3.45 13.12 8.55
C LEU A 73 2.85 12.33 7.38
N ILE A 74 1.85 12.87 6.69
CA ILE A 74 1.21 12.23 5.53
C ILE A 74 2.25 11.95 4.42
N GLU A 75 3.10 12.92 4.09
CA GLU A 75 4.18 12.72 3.10
C GLU A 75 5.15 11.60 3.53
N THR A 76 5.46 11.53 4.82
CA THR A 76 6.31 10.47 5.37
C THR A 76 5.65 9.10 5.26
N LEU A 77 4.35 8.99 5.57
CA LEU A 77 3.57 7.76 5.44
C LEU A 77 3.53 7.27 3.99
N ASP A 78 3.28 8.18 3.04
CA ASP A 78 3.28 7.86 1.60
C ASP A 78 4.64 7.35 1.12
N CYS A 79 5.72 8.02 1.54
CA CYS A 79 7.09 7.62 1.22
C CYS A 79 7.41 6.21 1.76
N LEU A 80 7.05 5.94 3.02
CA LEU A 80 7.27 4.63 3.65
C LEU A 80 6.44 3.53 2.99
N ALA A 81 5.19 3.82 2.63
CA ALA A 81 4.33 2.87 1.92
C ALA A 81 4.91 2.52 0.55
N GLN A 82 5.39 3.52 -0.19
CA GLN A 82 6.07 3.32 -1.47
C GLN A 82 7.33 2.48 -1.33
N LYS A 83 8.18 2.79 -0.33
CA LYS A 83 9.40 2.01 -0.07
C LYS A 83 9.09 0.58 0.35
N GLY A 84 8.04 0.37 1.14
CA GLY A 84 7.56 -0.96 1.53
C GLY A 84 7.11 -1.79 0.33
N TYR A 85 6.40 -1.15 -0.61
CA TYR A 85 5.99 -1.78 -1.87
C TYR A 85 7.19 -2.19 -2.73
N GLU A 86 8.10 -1.25 -2.99
CA GLU A 86 9.31 -1.48 -3.77
C GLU A 86 10.14 -2.64 -3.20
N ALA A 87 10.32 -2.66 -1.87
CA ALA A 87 11.07 -3.72 -1.19
C ALA A 87 10.39 -5.10 -1.31
N ALA A 88 9.05 -5.14 -1.21
CA ALA A 88 8.31 -6.38 -1.36
C ALA A 88 8.36 -6.93 -2.80
N GLU A 89 8.26 -6.05 -3.79
CA GLU A 89 8.40 -6.41 -5.21
C GLU A 89 9.80 -6.96 -5.52
N VAL A 90 10.86 -6.31 -5.02
CA VAL A 90 12.25 -6.80 -5.13
C VAL A 90 12.43 -8.16 -4.46
N ALA A 91 11.73 -8.42 -3.36
CA ALA A 91 11.75 -9.70 -2.66
C ALA A 91 10.90 -10.78 -3.34
N GLY A 92 10.28 -10.51 -4.50
CA GLY A 92 9.41 -11.46 -5.23
C GLY A 92 8.05 -11.67 -4.58
N ASN A 93 7.61 -10.76 -3.71
CA ASN A 93 6.32 -10.79 -3.03
C ASN A 93 5.48 -9.59 -3.47
N PRO A 94 4.84 -9.64 -4.65
CA PRO A 94 4.07 -8.51 -5.15
C PRO A 94 2.90 -8.21 -4.21
N ILE A 95 2.87 -6.98 -3.70
CA ILE A 95 1.74 -6.45 -2.93
C ILE A 95 0.88 -5.63 -3.90
N ARG A 96 -0.44 -5.51 -3.67
CA ARG A 96 -1.33 -4.64 -4.43
C ARG A 96 -1.32 -3.25 -3.79
N TRP A 97 -1.14 -2.23 -4.61
CA TRP A 97 -1.34 -0.84 -4.20
C TRP A 97 -2.84 -0.60 -4.02
N GLN A 98 -3.27 -0.15 -2.84
CA GLN A 98 -4.67 0.21 -2.56
C GLN A 98 -4.93 1.68 -2.84
#